data_AF-A0A2W7RS52-F1
#
_entry.id   AF-A0A2W7RS52-F1
#
_cell.length_a   1.000
_cell.length_b   1.000
_cell.length_c   1.000
_cell.angle_alpha   90.00
_cell.angle_beta   90.00
_cell.angle_gamma   90.00
#
_symmetry.space_group_name_H-M   'P 1'
#
loop_
_entity.id
_entity.type
_entity.pdbx_description
1 polymer ?
#
loop_
_entity_poly.entity_id
_entity_poly.type
_entity_poly.pdbx_seq_one_letter_code
_entity_poly.pdbx_strand_id
1 'polypeptide(L)'
;MKNLLLLTLLAFVFISCDKLEEPDILGSYANSPEDCLPANDPLYGCGRFITLAAGGVADVLYGGDIISRTSYKIKGQKIKIEKNDQFGLELTFKKLDDGSLMEEGDKSIWLKQE
;
A
#
# COMPACT_ATOMS: atom_id res chain seq x y z
N MET A 1 13.09 -49.83 -23.40
CA MET A 1 13.67 -48.58 -22.84
C MET A 1 13.03 -47.34 -23.48
N LYS A 2 11.69 -47.20 -23.41
CA LYS A 2 10.96 -46.07 -24.05
C LYS A 2 10.02 -45.34 -23.08
N ASN A 3 9.80 -45.92 -21.89
CA ASN A 3 8.86 -45.40 -20.89
C ASN A 3 9.55 -44.70 -19.71
N LEU A 4 10.89 -44.62 -19.71
CA LEU A 4 11.64 -43.98 -18.61
C LEU A 4 11.73 -42.44 -18.76
N LEU A 5 11.63 -41.93 -19.99
CA LEU A 5 11.66 -40.50 -20.31
C LEU A 5 10.37 -39.74 -19.95
N LEU A 6 9.26 -40.46 -19.76
CA LEU A 6 7.98 -39.86 -19.40
C LEU A 6 7.87 -39.52 -17.90
N LEU A 7 8.67 -40.17 -17.04
CA LEU A 7 8.68 -39.87 -15.60
C LEU A 7 9.46 -38.61 -15.25
N THR A 8 10.46 -38.22 -16.06
CA THR A 8 11.25 -37.01 -15.81
C THR A 8 10.52 -35.71 -16.14
N LEU A 9 9.46 -35.75 -16.96
CA LEU A 9 8.69 -34.55 -17.33
C LEU A 9 7.64 -34.16 -16.27
N LEU A 10 7.18 -35.09 -15.43
CA LEU A 10 6.21 -34.80 -14.37
C LEU A 10 6.85 -34.19 -13.10
N ALA A 11 8.17 -34.28 -12.94
CA ALA A 11 8.84 -33.76 -11.75
C ALA A 11 9.04 -32.23 -11.76
N PHE A 12 8.86 -31.56 -12.91
CA PHE A 12 9.10 -30.12 -13.05
C PHE A 12 7.89 -29.22 -12.77
N VAL A 13 6.71 -29.80 -12.47
CA VAL A 13 5.49 -29.00 -12.18
C VAL A 13 5.43 -28.50 -10.73
N PHE A 14 6.36 -28.92 -9.87
CA PHE A 14 6.42 -28.48 -8.46
C PHE A 14 7.42 -27.35 -8.20
N ILE A 15 7.97 -26.70 -9.23
CA ILE A 15 8.85 -25.55 -9.02
C ILE A 15 8.01 -24.35 -8.60
N SER A 16 8.06 -24.09 -7.29
CA SER A 16 7.80 -22.81 -6.62
C SER A 16 6.53 -22.10 -7.03
N CYS A 17 5.44 -22.45 -6.35
CA CYS A 17 4.58 -21.39 -5.85
C CYS A 17 5.34 -20.76 -4.67
N ASP A 18 6.31 -19.88 -4.97
CA ASP A 18 6.86 -19.02 -3.94
C ASP A 18 5.65 -18.28 -3.37
N LYS A 19 5.30 -18.59 -2.12
CA LYS A 19 4.47 -17.68 -1.35
C LYS A 19 5.26 -16.38 -1.35
N LEU A 20 4.83 -15.45 -2.20
CA LEU A 20 5.22 -14.05 -2.12
C LEU A 20 5.00 -13.69 -0.65
N GLU A 21 6.07 -13.61 0.13
CA GLU A 21 6.03 -13.04 1.45
C GLU A 21 5.43 -11.65 1.25
N GLU A 22 4.17 -11.49 1.65
CA GLU A 22 3.54 -10.18 1.60
C GLU A 22 4.41 -9.29 2.47
N PRO A 23 5.01 -8.23 1.91
CA PRO A 23 5.88 -7.39 2.70
C PRO A 23 5.04 -6.84 3.85
N ASP A 24 5.58 -6.84 5.06
CA ASP A 24 4.95 -6.29 6.27
C ASP A 24 4.73 -4.79 6.11
N ILE A 25 3.69 -4.45 5.35
CA ILE A 25 3.23 -3.12 4.97
C ILE A 25 1.73 -3.01 5.17
N LEU A 26 1.06 -4.12 5.45
CA LEU A 26 -0.36 -4.12 5.76
C LEU A 26 -0.59 -3.35 7.06
N GLY A 27 -1.71 -2.64 7.12
CA GLY A 27 -2.09 -1.83 8.26
C GLY A 27 -2.42 -0.41 7.86
N SER A 28 -2.70 0.40 8.88
CA SER A 28 -3.05 1.80 8.73
C SER A 28 -1.84 2.68 8.98
N TYR A 29 -1.71 3.73 8.17
CA TYR A 29 -0.68 4.74 8.30
C TYR A 29 -1.35 6.09 8.37
N ALA A 30 -0.88 6.96 9.26
CA ALA A 30 -1.43 8.29 9.41
C ALA A 30 -0.34 9.35 9.31
N ASN A 31 -0.72 10.50 8.76
CA ASN A 31 0.06 11.72 8.75
C ASN A 31 -0.84 12.89 9.16
N SER A 32 -0.26 13.86 9.85
CA SER A 32 -0.86 15.18 10.05
C SER A 32 0.11 16.20 9.47
N PRO A 33 -0.29 16.95 8.43
CA PRO A 33 0.57 17.99 7.86
C PRO A 33 0.95 19.02 8.92
N GLU A 34 2.21 19.46 8.88
CA GLU A 34 2.64 20.63 9.65
C GLU A 34 1.75 21.82 9.24
N ASP A 35 1.34 22.64 10.21
CA ASP A 35 0.40 23.77 10.06
C ASP A 35 -1.08 23.43 9.83
N CYS A 36 -1.50 22.17 9.99
CA CYS A 36 -2.93 21.85 10.12
C CYS A 36 -3.47 22.33 11.48
N LEU A 37 -4.24 23.42 11.50
CA LEU A 37 -4.98 23.88 12.67
C LEU A 37 -6.45 23.40 12.59
N PRO A 38 -6.84 22.31 13.29
CA PRO A 38 -8.20 21.77 13.25
C PRO A 38 -9.25 22.72 13.87
N ALA A 39 -8.82 23.81 14.51
CA ALA A 39 -9.67 24.71 15.28
C ALA A 39 -10.66 25.53 14.44
N ASN A 40 -10.49 25.61 13.11
CA ASN A 40 -11.33 26.45 12.27
C ASN A 40 -12.52 25.72 11.64
N ASP A 41 -12.47 24.39 11.49
CA ASP A 41 -13.61 23.58 11.07
C ASP A 41 -13.40 22.08 11.38
N PRO A 42 -14.14 21.48 12.32
CA PRO A 42 -14.01 20.07 12.66
C PRO A 42 -14.49 19.12 11.53
N LEU A 43 -15.23 19.60 10.53
CA LEU A 43 -15.61 18.79 9.36
C LEU A 43 -14.47 18.65 8.33
N TYR A 44 -13.46 19.52 8.39
CA TYR A 44 -12.30 19.50 7.50
C TYR A 44 -11.03 19.14 8.25
N GLY A 45 -11.05 18.01 8.96
CA GLY A 45 -9.84 17.45 9.54
C GLY A 45 -8.76 17.32 8.46
N CYS A 46 -7.57 17.86 8.71
CA CYS A 46 -6.42 17.65 7.82
C CYS A 46 -5.63 16.38 8.15
N GLY A 47 -6.20 15.51 9.01
CA GLY A 47 -5.71 14.16 9.20
C GLY A 47 -5.77 13.42 7.87
N ARG A 48 -4.64 12.80 7.52
CA ARG A 48 -4.54 11.93 6.37
C ARG A 48 -4.26 10.52 6.87
N PHE A 49 -4.93 9.53 6.32
CA PHE A 49 -4.61 8.14 6.59
C PHE A 49 -4.80 7.26 5.35
N ILE A 50 -4.01 6.20 5.30
CA ILE A 50 -4.18 5.11 4.34
C ILE A 50 -4.24 3.80 5.09
N THR A 51 -5.08 2.87 4.63
CA THR A 51 -5.08 1.49 5.10
C THR A 51 -4.78 0.58 3.93
N LEU A 52 -3.67 -0.16 4.03
CA LEU A 52 -3.24 -1.12 3.02
C LEU A 52 -3.68 -2.51 3.45
N ALA A 53 -4.59 -3.11 2.69
CA ALA A 53 -5.18 -4.41 2.96
C ALA A 53 -4.73 -5.47 1.95
N ALA A 54 -4.78 -6.73 2.37
CA ALA A 54 -4.45 -7.88 1.52
C ALA A 54 -5.25 -7.85 0.20
N GLY A 55 -4.64 -8.38 -0.87
CA GLY A 55 -5.23 -8.36 -2.21
C GLY A 55 -5.07 -7.02 -2.96
N GLY A 56 -4.24 -6.10 -2.47
CA GLY A 56 -3.89 -4.87 -3.18
C GLY A 56 -4.95 -3.76 -3.07
N VAL A 57 -5.72 -3.73 -1.98
CA VAL A 57 -6.78 -2.75 -1.72
C VAL A 57 -6.26 -1.66 -0.77
N ALA A 58 -6.49 -0.39 -1.11
CA ALA A 58 -6.16 0.76 -0.28
C ALA A 58 -7.41 1.58 0.04
N ASP A 59 -7.66 1.83 1.32
CA ASP A 59 -8.60 2.86 1.76
C ASP A 59 -7.81 4.13 2.08
N VAL A 60 -8.25 5.28 1.58
CA VAL A 60 -7.49 6.54 1.60
C VAL A 60 -8.38 7.68 2.06
N LEU A 61 -7.94 8.37 3.12
CA LEU A 61 -8.36 9.72 3.47
C LEU A 61 -7.17 10.65 3.26
N TYR A 62 -7.27 11.58 2.33
CA TYR A 62 -6.21 12.56 2.04
C TYR A 62 -6.63 13.97 2.46
N GLY A 63 -7.22 14.06 3.67
CA GLY A 63 -7.91 15.24 4.22
C GLY A 63 -9.43 15.19 4.05
N GLY A 64 -10.16 15.98 4.85
CA GLY A 64 -11.63 16.01 4.84
C GLY A 64 -12.26 14.87 5.64
N ASP A 65 -13.45 14.43 5.22
CA ASP A 65 -14.28 13.42 5.90
C ASP A 65 -14.64 12.21 5.01
N ILE A 66 -14.17 12.16 3.76
CA ILE A 66 -14.50 11.11 2.80
C ILE A 66 -13.32 10.15 2.61
N ILE A 67 -13.56 8.87 2.91
CA ILE A 67 -12.62 7.78 2.61
C ILE A 67 -12.92 7.23 1.21
N SER A 68 -11.92 7.22 0.35
CA SER A 68 -11.98 6.57 -0.96
C SER A 68 -11.33 5.20 -0.92
N ARG A 69 -11.92 4.22 -1.61
CA ARG A 69 -11.31 2.89 -1.81
C ARG A 69 -10.72 2.80 -3.20
N THR A 70 -9.47 2.38 -3.30
CA THR A 70 -8.74 2.19 -4.55
C THR A 70 -7.80 0.97 -4.46
N SER A 71 -6.98 0.74 -5.48
CA SER A 71 -5.95 -0.29 -5.53
C SER A 71 -4.57 0.27 -5.23
N TYR A 72 -3.66 -0.59 -4.79
CA TYR A 72 -2.23 -0.27 -4.73
C TYR A 72 -1.37 -1.38 -5.33
N LYS A 73 -0.16 -1.00 -5.75
CA LYS A 73 0.87 -1.91 -6.26
C LYS A 73 2.18 -1.69 -5.53
N ILE A 74 2.90 -2.77 -5.28
CA ILE A 74 4.24 -2.73 -4.67
C ILE A 74 5.29 -3.08 -5.71
N LYS A 75 6.37 -2.29 -5.77
CA LYS A 75 7.56 -2.60 -6.57
C LYS A 75 8.81 -2.26 -5.79
N GLY A 76 9.43 -3.28 -5.20
CA GLY A 76 10.55 -3.09 -4.27
C GLY A 76 10.10 -2.30 -3.04
N GLN A 77 10.77 -1.20 -2.72
CA GLN A 77 10.42 -0.32 -1.60
C GLN A 77 9.34 0.73 -1.95
N LYS A 78 8.82 0.73 -3.17
CA LYS A 78 7.79 1.69 -3.59
C LYS A 78 6.39 1.09 -3.51
N ILE A 79 5.47 1.85 -2.94
CA ILE A 79 4.03 1.56 -2.90
C ILE A 79 3.35 2.64 -3.72
N LYS A 80 2.57 2.24 -4.72
CA LYS A 80 1.82 3.16 -5.58
C LYS A 80 0.33 2.92 -5.39
N ILE A 81 -0.37 3.90 -4.86
CA ILE A 81 -1.83 3.94 -4.77
C ILE A 81 -2.37 4.50 -6.08
N GLU A 82 -3.21 3.73 -6.77
CA GLU A 82 -3.71 4.08 -8.09
C GLU A 82 -4.86 5.07 -7.99
N LYS A 83 -4.94 5.94 -9.01
CA LYS A 83 -6.11 6.82 -9.19
C LYS A 83 -7.35 6.00 -9.57
N ASN A 84 -8.50 6.46 -9.10
CA ASN A 84 -9.80 6.03 -9.60
C ASN A 84 -10.78 7.22 -9.59
N ASP A 85 -12.02 6.98 -10.02
CA ASP A 85 -13.03 8.04 -10.13
C ASP A 85 -13.46 8.64 -8.79
N GLN A 86 -13.31 7.92 -7.68
CA GLN A 86 -13.65 8.41 -6.34
C GLN A 86 -12.54 9.28 -5.74
N PHE A 87 -11.30 8.82 -5.80
CA PHE A 87 -10.16 9.48 -5.16
C PHE A 87 -9.54 10.56 -6.05
N GLY A 88 -9.51 10.35 -7.36
CA GLY A 88 -8.98 11.31 -8.35
C GLY A 88 -7.46 11.54 -8.33
N LEU A 89 -6.74 11.03 -7.32
CA LEU A 89 -5.30 11.24 -7.15
C LEU A 89 -4.51 9.92 -7.27
N GLU A 90 -3.24 10.05 -7.62
CA GLU A 90 -2.27 8.96 -7.56
C GLU A 90 -1.23 9.32 -6.49
N LEU A 91 -0.99 8.42 -5.53
CA LEU A 91 0.01 8.63 -4.48
C LEU A 91 1.13 7.60 -4.61
N THR A 92 2.36 8.02 -4.37
CA THR A 92 3.52 7.13 -4.33
C THR A 92 4.24 7.29 -3.01
N PHE A 93 4.51 6.17 -2.35
CA PHE A 93 5.22 6.11 -1.08
C PHE A 93 6.49 5.30 -1.22
N LYS A 94 7.52 5.70 -0.48
CA LYS A 94 8.72 4.90 -0.23
C LYS A 94 8.65 4.33 1.19
N LYS A 95 8.79 3.01 1.32
CA LYS A 95 8.96 2.35 2.62
C LYS A 95 10.33 2.70 3.22
N LEU A 96 10.36 3.11 4.48
CA LEU A 96 11.56 3.36 5.24
C LEU A 96 11.92 2.15 6.13
N ASP A 97 13.15 2.14 6.64
CA ASP A 97 13.69 1.00 7.39
C ASP A 97 12.98 0.78 8.75
N ASP A 98 12.40 1.83 9.32
CA ASP A 98 11.60 1.80 10.54
C ASP A 98 10.14 1.36 10.32
N GLY A 99 9.78 1.02 9.08
CA GLY A 99 8.43 0.60 8.70
C GLY A 99 7.47 1.76 8.40
N SER A 100 7.88 3.02 8.59
CA SER A 100 7.11 4.19 8.17
C SER A 100 7.13 4.37 6.64
N LEU A 101 6.24 5.22 6.14
CA LEU A 101 6.13 5.54 4.71
C LEU A 101 6.43 7.02 4.49
N MET A 102 7.28 7.32 3.50
CA MET A 102 7.49 8.69 3.03
C MET A 102 6.73 8.90 1.74
N GLU A 103 5.83 9.88 1.69
CA GLU A 103 5.15 10.24 0.45
C GLU A 103 6.13 10.94 -0.51
N GLU A 104 6.15 10.53 -1.78
CA GLU A 104 7.06 11.14 -2.77
C GLU A 104 6.62 12.56 -3.18
N GLY A 105 5.33 12.89 -3.07
CA GLY A 105 4.74 14.17 -3.47
C GLY A 105 5.18 15.34 -2.59
N ASP A 106 4.97 15.23 -1.28
CA ASP A 106 5.25 16.29 -0.31
C ASP A 106 6.34 15.94 0.71
N LYS A 107 6.93 14.73 0.64
CA LYS A 107 7.95 14.21 1.57
C LYS A 107 7.45 14.02 2.99
N SER A 108 6.14 14.07 3.23
CA SER A 108 5.56 13.79 4.54
C SER A 108 5.84 12.36 4.99
N ILE A 109 6.04 12.18 6.30
CA ILE A 109 6.21 10.88 6.93
C ILE A 109 4.88 10.41 7.51
N TRP A 110 4.52 9.18 7.17
CA TRP A 110 3.30 8.50 7.55
C TRP A 110 3.65 7.34 8.48
N LEU A 111 3.15 7.42 9.70
CA LEU A 111 3.48 6.49 10.77
C LEU A 111 2.46 5.36 10.81
N LYS A 112 2.94 4.12 10.95
CA LYS A 112 2.08 2.95 11.14
C LYS A 112 1.31 3.12 12.46
N GLN A 113 0.01 2.87 12.44
CA GLN A 113 -0.86 2.91 13.60
C GLN A 113 -0.95 1.50 14.21
N GLU A 114 -0.93 1.41 15.54
CA GLU A 114 -1.08 0.15 16.30
C GLU A 114 -2.53 -0.35 16.34
#